data_AF-A0A0E3LIT2-F1
#
_entry.id   AF-A0A0E3LIT2-F1
#
_cell.length_a   1.000
_cell.length_b   1.000
_cell.length_c   1.000
_cell.angle_alpha   90.00
_cell.angle_beta   90.00
_cell.angle_gamma   90.00
#
_symmetry.space_group_name_H-M   'P 1'
#
loop_
_entity.id
_entity.type
_entity.pdbx_description
1 polymer ?
#
loop_
_entity_poly.entity_id
_entity_poly.type
_entity_poly.pdbx_seq_one_letter_code
_entity_poly.pdbx_strand_id
1 'polypeptide(L)'
;MKFWVDEENEKRCEKTFGKNILFTDKQEWHTKKIVKTYNSKNLVEDDFKLLNDHLLVPVGPVYHHKDENIRVHVFLAMIGLLFYRYLAWEAKIYGFSMKQLIEKLSEIKIAVVQEKESKKSKIIVEEMDTKQASLFSFLNMEKYLPS
;
A
#
# COMPACT_ATOMS: atom_id res chain seq x y z
N MET A 1 0.06 14.54 27.22
CA MET A 1 1.53 14.61 26.99
C MET A 1 1.84 16.03 26.51
N LYS A 2 2.66 16.81 27.24
CA LYS A 2 3.06 18.16 26.83
C LYS A 2 4.40 18.04 26.11
N PHE A 3 4.47 18.50 24.87
CA PHE A 3 5.70 18.58 24.08
C PHE A 3 6.18 20.04 24.08
N TRP A 4 7.49 20.24 24.12
CA TRP A 4 8.11 21.55 23.89
C TRP A 4 9.14 21.41 22.76
N VAL A 5 9.26 22.45 21.94
CA VAL A 5 10.22 22.51 20.84
C VAL A 5 11.41 23.33 21.31
N ASP A 6 12.62 22.79 21.15
CA ASP A 6 13.85 23.53 21.34
C ASP A 6 14.12 24.36 20.07
N GLU A 7 13.73 25.63 20.11
CA GLU A 7 13.84 26.55 18.97
C GLU A 7 15.30 26.77 18.52
N GLU A 8 16.28 26.65 19.42
CA GLU A 8 17.69 26.84 19.07
C GLU A 8 18.19 25.64 18.26
N ASN A 9 17.87 24.43 18.73
CA ASN A 9 18.22 23.21 18.03
C ASN A 9 17.47 23.09 16.68
N GLU A 10 16.20 23.51 16.62
CA GLU A 10 15.43 23.57 15.37
C GLU A 10 16.11 24.46 14.34
N LYS A 11 16.42 25.72 14.68
CA LYS A 11 17.12 26.65 13.79
C LYS A 11 18.51 26.15 13.38
N ARG A 12 19.22 25.45 14.27
CA ARG A 12 20.50 24.82 13.94
C ARG A 12 20.32 23.71 12.91
N CYS A 13 19.28 22.90 13.05
CA CYS A 13 18.95 21.82 12.12
C CYS A 13 18.50 22.36 10.76
N GLU A 14 17.67 23.41 10.72
CA GLU A 14 17.26 24.05 9.47
C GLU A 14 18.45 24.55 8.64
N LYS A 15 19.50 25.05 9.31
CA LYS A 15 20.73 25.50 8.64
C LYS A 15 21.55 24.38 8.00
N THR A 16 21.35 23.12 8.40
CA THR A 16 22.04 21.98 7.78
C THR A 16 21.28 21.40 6.60
N PHE A 17 20.03 21.79 6.37
CA PHE A 17 19.24 21.28 5.27
C PHE A 17 19.80 21.72 3.92
N GLY A 18 19.88 20.77 2.98
CA GLY A 18 20.20 21.06 1.60
C GLY A 18 19.13 21.96 0.95
N LYS A 19 19.55 22.80 0.01
CA LYS A 19 18.63 23.62 -0.80
C LYS A 19 18.21 22.84 -2.04
N ASN A 20 16.91 22.63 -2.22
CA ASN A 20 16.35 22.06 -3.45
C ASN A 20 15.94 23.18 -4.40
N ILE A 21 16.57 23.25 -5.57
CA ILE A 21 16.21 24.20 -6.62
C ILE A 21 15.17 23.52 -7.52
N LEU A 22 14.01 24.16 -7.68
CA LEU A 22 12.91 23.66 -8.51
C LEU A 22 12.69 24.59 -9.70
N PHE A 23 12.76 24.02 -10.91
CA PHE A 23 12.40 24.70 -12.15
C PHE A 23 11.03 24.22 -12.60
N THR A 24 10.15 25.15 -12.98
CA THR A 24 8.78 24.81 -13.43
C THR A 24 8.24 25.85 -14.39
N ASP A 25 7.39 25.39 -15.32
CA ASP A 25 6.60 26.20 -16.24
C ASP A 25 5.29 26.72 -15.60
N LYS A 26 4.97 26.30 -14.36
CA LYS A 26 3.71 26.64 -13.66
C LYS A 26 3.77 28.00 -12.98
N GLN A 27 4.04 29.05 -13.75
CA GLN A 27 4.16 30.43 -13.25
C GLN A 27 2.88 30.95 -12.57
N GLU A 28 1.71 30.48 -12.99
CA GLU A 28 0.41 30.88 -12.45
C GLU A 28 0.07 30.21 -11.10
N TRP A 29 0.84 29.21 -10.67
CA TRP A 29 0.56 28.50 -9.42
C TRP A 29 1.21 29.21 -8.23
N HIS A 30 0.50 29.27 -7.12
CA HIS A 30 1.07 29.76 -5.87
C HIS A 30 2.27 28.89 -5.44
N THR A 31 3.37 29.50 -4.99
CA THR A 31 4.62 28.81 -4.60
C THR A 31 4.37 27.65 -3.63
N LYS A 32 3.52 27.85 -2.61
CA LYS A 32 3.10 26.78 -1.67
C LYS A 32 2.53 25.56 -2.37
N LYS A 33 1.73 25.74 -3.42
CA LYS A 33 1.14 24.64 -4.21
C LYS A 33 2.23 23.92 -5.00
N ILE A 34 3.12 24.68 -5.66
CA ILE A 34 4.26 24.13 -6.42
C ILE A 34 5.12 23.23 -5.51
N VAL A 35 5.55 23.75 -4.36
CA VAL A 35 6.38 23.00 -3.39
C VAL A 35 5.63 21.76 -2.87
N LYS A 36 4.35 21.90 -2.52
CA LYS A 36 3.54 20.76 -2.05
C LYS A 36 3.41 19.67 -3.11
N THR A 37 3.17 20.05 -4.36
CA THR A 37 3.08 19.09 -5.48
C THR A 37 4.41 18.40 -5.74
N TYR A 38 5.52 19.13 -5.75
CA TYR A 38 6.86 18.55 -5.92
C TYR A 38 7.18 17.55 -4.79
N ASN A 39 6.93 17.93 -3.54
CA ASN A 39 7.14 17.05 -2.39
C ASN A 39 6.16 15.88 -2.33
N SER A 40 5.07 15.89 -3.11
CA SER A 40 4.13 14.77 -3.23
C SER A 40 4.65 13.68 -4.19
N LYS A 41 5.83 13.85 -4.80
CA LYS A 41 6.48 12.83 -5.64
C LYS A 41 6.70 11.52 -4.90
N ASN A 42 6.88 11.56 -3.58
CA ASN A 42 7.04 10.38 -2.75
C ASN A 42 5.89 9.36 -2.91
N LEU A 43 4.67 9.83 -3.22
CA LEU A 43 3.52 8.95 -3.50
C LEU A 43 3.72 8.06 -4.73
N VAL A 44 4.46 8.55 -5.73
CA VAL A 44 4.81 7.78 -6.93
C VAL A 44 5.99 6.86 -6.63
N GLU A 45 6.95 7.32 -5.83
CA GLU A 45 8.08 6.48 -5.40
C GLU A 45 7.62 5.28 -4.57
N ASP A 46 6.58 5.42 -3.76
CA ASP A 46 6.00 4.32 -3.00
C ASP A 46 5.36 3.25 -3.91
N ASP A 47 4.77 3.64 -5.04
CA ASP A 47 4.31 2.67 -6.05
C ASP A 47 5.49 1.94 -6.70
N PHE A 48 6.56 2.65 -7.04
CA PHE A 48 7.75 2.04 -7.62
C PHE A 48 8.40 1.05 -6.66
N LYS A 49 8.34 1.30 -5.34
CA LYS A 49 8.77 0.32 -4.34
C LYS A 49 7.88 -0.93 -4.39
N LEU A 50 6.57 -0.78 -4.54
CA LEU A 50 5.66 -1.92 -4.67
C LEU A 50 5.91 -2.73 -5.96
N LEU A 51 6.17 -2.05 -7.07
CA LEU A 51 6.50 -2.71 -8.35
C LEU A 51 7.83 -3.47 -8.30
N ASN A 52 8.73 -3.08 -7.41
CA ASN A 52 9.98 -3.78 -7.13
C ASN A 52 9.84 -4.81 -6.00
N ASP A 53 8.70 -4.88 -5.32
CA ASP A 53 8.44 -5.89 -4.29
C ASP A 53 8.18 -7.24 -4.96
N HIS A 54 8.93 -8.25 -4.54
CA HIS A 54 8.90 -9.58 -5.13
C HIS A 54 7.57 -10.33 -4.92
N LEU A 55 6.74 -9.92 -3.96
CA LEU A 55 5.59 -10.71 -3.52
C LEU A 55 4.23 -10.23 -4.04
N LEU A 56 4.10 -8.97 -4.44
CA LEU A 56 2.79 -8.36 -4.64
C LEU A 56 2.52 -8.03 -6.10
N VAL A 57 3.39 -7.24 -6.72
CA VAL A 57 3.28 -6.84 -8.13
C VAL A 57 4.68 -6.77 -8.75
N PRO A 58 5.44 -7.88 -8.76
CA PRO A 58 6.83 -7.83 -9.20
C PRO A 58 6.91 -7.56 -10.69
N VAL A 59 7.40 -6.38 -11.06
CA VAL A 59 7.91 -6.15 -12.42
C VAL A 59 9.16 -7.00 -12.63
N GLY A 60 9.99 -7.18 -11.59
CA GLY A 60 11.21 -7.98 -11.65
C GLY A 60 11.26 -9.10 -10.60
N PRO A 61 12.06 -10.16 -10.84
CA PRO A 61 12.88 -10.39 -12.05
C PRO A 61 12.05 -10.84 -13.27
N VAL A 62 12.36 -10.30 -14.44
CA VAL A 62 11.71 -10.66 -15.71
C VAL A 62 12.41 -11.88 -16.31
N TYR A 63 11.77 -13.05 -16.26
CA TYR A 63 12.29 -14.29 -16.86
C TYR A 63 11.80 -14.53 -18.29
N HIS A 64 11.20 -13.52 -18.92
CA HIS A 64 10.74 -13.59 -20.30
C HIS A 64 11.85 -13.17 -21.28
N HIS A 65 11.98 -13.88 -22.40
CA HIS A 65 13.02 -13.63 -23.40
C HIS A 65 12.53 -12.86 -24.64
N LYS A 66 11.22 -12.77 -24.86
CA LYS A 66 10.62 -12.04 -25.99
C LYS A 66 10.06 -10.71 -25.51
N ASP A 67 10.33 -9.65 -26.26
CA ASP A 67 9.84 -8.30 -25.94
C ASP A 67 8.31 -8.24 -25.76
N GLU A 68 7.56 -9.01 -26.55
CA GLU A 68 6.10 -9.11 -26.42
C GLU A 68 5.67 -9.65 -25.05
N ASN A 69 6.33 -10.71 -24.58
CA ASN A 69 6.04 -11.31 -23.29
C ASN A 69 6.44 -10.37 -22.15
N ILE A 70 7.57 -9.66 -22.29
CA ILE A 70 8.00 -8.63 -21.33
C ILE A 70 6.94 -7.51 -21.25
N ARG A 71 6.44 -7.02 -22.40
CA ARG A 71 5.39 -6.00 -22.43
C ARG A 71 4.11 -6.46 -21.74
N VAL A 72 3.67 -7.70 -21.99
CA VAL A 72 2.47 -8.26 -21.34
C VAL A 72 2.68 -8.41 -19.82
N HIS A 73 3.85 -8.88 -19.37
CA HIS A 73 4.19 -8.97 -17.95
C HIS A 73 4.11 -7.62 -17.25
N VAL A 74 4.78 -6.59 -17.81
CA VAL A 74 4.74 -5.23 -17.25
C VAL A 74 3.32 -4.67 -17.25
N PHE A 75 2.53 -4.95 -18.29
CA PHE A 75 1.12 -4.52 -18.35
C PHE A 75 0.28 -5.15 -17.24
N LEU A 76 0.42 -6.46 -17.01
CA LEU A 76 -0.27 -7.16 -15.91
C LEU A 76 0.16 -6.63 -14.54
N ALA A 77 1.44 -6.33 -14.36
CA ALA A 77 1.95 -5.67 -13.15
C ALA A 77 1.27 -4.31 -12.95
N MET A 78 1.18 -3.48 -13.99
CA MET A 78 0.48 -2.17 -13.88
C MET A 78 -1.01 -2.31 -13.54
N ILE A 79 -1.70 -3.33 -14.06
CA ILE A 79 -3.09 -3.63 -13.67
C ILE A 79 -3.17 -4.03 -12.19
N GLY A 80 -2.27 -4.90 -11.72
CA GLY A 80 -2.21 -5.29 -10.31
C GLY A 80 -2.03 -4.09 -9.38
N LEU A 81 -1.09 -3.19 -9.71
CA LEU A 81 -0.88 -1.94 -8.98
C LEU A 81 -2.15 -1.06 -8.97
N LEU A 82 -2.87 -0.98 -10.09
CA LEU A 82 -4.13 -0.25 -10.16
C LEU A 82 -5.18 -0.82 -9.19
N PHE A 83 -5.30 -2.15 -9.10
CA PHE A 83 -6.20 -2.78 -8.13
C PHE A 83 -5.80 -2.52 -6.69
N TYR A 84 -4.50 -2.57 -6.36
CA TYR A 84 -4.03 -2.22 -5.01
C TYR A 84 -4.30 -0.75 -4.66
N ARG A 85 -4.14 0.16 -5.62
CA ARG A 85 -4.49 1.58 -5.42
C ARG A 85 -5.98 1.78 -5.24
N TYR A 86 -6.80 1.09 -6.02
CA TYR A 86 -8.24 1.13 -5.87
C TYR A 86 -8.66 0.61 -4.47
N LEU A 87 -8.12 -0.53 -4.05
CA LEU A 87 -8.37 -1.10 -2.73
C LEU A 87 -7.96 -0.14 -1.59
N ALA A 88 -6.79 0.49 -1.71
CA ALA A 88 -6.32 1.48 -0.73
C ALA A 88 -7.20 2.74 -0.71
N TRP A 89 -7.73 3.16 -1.85
CA TRP A 89 -8.66 4.27 -1.95
C TRP A 89 -10.02 3.92 -1.30
N GLU A 90 -10.54 2.72 -1.54
CA GLU A 90 -11.78 2.22 -0.95
C GLU A 90 -11.64 2.11 0.58
N ALA A 91 -10.51 1.58 1.07
CA ALA A 91 -10.22 1.44 2.49
C ALA A 91 -9.62 2.70 3.15
N LYS A 92 -9.66 3.87 2.50
CA LYS A 92 -9.00 5.09 2.98
C LYS A 92 -9.45 5.54 4.37
N ILE A 93 -10.69 5.22 4.75
CA ILE A 93 -11.25 5.55 6.07
C ILE A 93 -10.46 4.93 7.23
N TYR A 94 -9.76 3.83 7.00
CA TYR A 94 -8.91 3.16 8.00
C TYR A 94 -7.55 3.83 8.18
N GLY A 95 -7.19 4.76 7.29
CA GLY A 95 -5.93 5.51 7.36
C GLY A 95 -4.68 4.65 7.14
N PHE A 96 -4.80 3.45 6.59
CA PHE A 96 -3.66 2.59 6.29
C PHE A 96 -2.87 3.10 5.09
N SER A 97 -1.54 2.97 5.16
CA SER A 97 -0.73 2.96 3.94
C SER A 97 -1.04 1.70 3.13
N MET A 98 -0.70 1.71 1.84
CA MET A 98 -0.92 0.54 0.98
C MET A 98 -0.22 -0.71 1.53
N LYS A 99 1.01 -0.57 2.03
CA LYS A 99 1.76 -1.67 2.65
C LYS A 99 1.04 -2.23 3.89
N GLN A 100 0.57 -1.35 4.78
CA GLN A 100 -0.14 -1.76 5.99
C GLN A 100 -1.45 -2.48 5.66
N LEU A 101 -2.18 -2.00 4.64
CA LEU A 101 -3.41 -2.62 4.20
C LEU A 101 -3.16 -4.04 3.71
N ILE A 102 -2.13 -4.23 2.89
CA ILE A 102 -1.75 -5.55 2.37
C ILE A 102 -1.29 -6.47 3.48
N GLU A 103 -0.46 -5.98 4.40
CA GLU A 103 0.00 -6.74 5.58
C GLU A 103 -1.18 -7.22 6.42
N LYS A 104 -2.12 -6.31 6.75
CA LYS A 104 -3.33 -6.64 7.52
C LYS A 104 -4.20 -7.69 6.84
N LEU A 105 -4.33 -7.64 5.52
CA LEU A 105 -5.07 -8.64 4.74
C LEU A 105 -4.33 -9.97 4.66
N SER A 106 -3.00 -9.97 4.51
CA SER A 106 -2.19 -11.18 4.44
C SER A 106 -2.14 -11.97 5.75
N GLU A 107 -2.37 -11.29 6.87
CA GLU A 107 -2.47 -11.89 8.20
C GLU A 107 -3.81 -12.62 8.43
N ILE A 108 -4.86 -12.34 7.63
CA ILE A 108 -6.15 -13.04 7.74
C ILE A 108 -5.98 -14.43 7.16
N LYS A 109 -6.16 -15.45 8.01
CA LYS A 109 -5.98 -16.86 7.66
C LYS A 109 -7.28 -17.63 7.72
N ILE A 110 -7.35 -18.66 6.90
CA ILE A 110 -8.46 -19.59 6.84
C ILE A 110 -7.92 -20.98 7.15
N ALA A 111 -8.59 -21.71 8.03
CA ALA A 111 -8.23 -23.07 8.44
C ALA A 111 -9.32 -24.06 8.02
N VAL A 112 -8.89 -25.26 7.60
CA VAL A 112 -9.79 -26.40 7.37
C VAL A 112 -9.77 -27.27 8.62
N VAL A 113 -10.91 -27.39 9.29
CA VAL A 113 -11.05 -28.16 10.52
C VAL A 113 -11.96 -29.35 10.27
N GLN A 114 -11.54 -30.53 10.70
CA GLN A 114 -12.36 -31.73 10.65
C GLN A 114 -12.98 -32.00 12.02
N GLU A 115 -14.31 -32.11 12.06
CA GLU A 115 -15.01 -32.54 13.26
C GLU A 115 -14.73 -34.02 13.56
N LYS A 116 -14.33 -34.32 14.81
CA LYS A 116 -13.97 -35.68 15.23
C LYS A 116 -15.11 -36.70 15.08
N GLU A 117 -16.35 -36.28 15.31
CA GLU A 117 -17.50 -37.19 15.31
C GLU A 117 -18.11 -37.37 13.92
N SER A 118 -18.33 -36.26 13.20
CA SER A 118 -19.01 -36.28 11.90
C SER A 118 -18.08 -36.56 10.72
N LYS A 119 -16.75 -36.51 10.94
CA LYS A 119 -15.69 -36.50 9.90
C LYS A 119 -15.88 -35.42 8.82
N LYS A 120 -16.79 -34.46 9.02
CA LYS A 120 -17.03 -33.37 8.09
C LYS A 120 -15.91 -32.33 8.24
N SER A 121 -15.37 -31.91 7.12
CA SER A 121 -14.44 -30.78 7.04
C SER A 121 -15.24 -29.49 6.92
N LYS A 122 -14.90 -28.50 7.74
CA LYS A 122 -15.44 -27.13 7.69
C LYS A 122 -14.31 -26.15 7.52
N ILE A 123 -14.59 -25.06 6.82
CA ILE A 123 -13.65 -23.98 6.62
C ILE A 123 -14.01 -22.88 7.61
N ILE A 124 -13.04 -22.46 8.43
CA ILE A 124 -13.20 -21.41 9.43
C ILE A 124 -12.16 -20.32 9.21
N VAL A 125 -12.49 -19.08 9.55
CA VAL A 125 -11.52 -17.98 9.61
C VAL A 125 -10.85 -18.00 10.97
N GLU A 126 -9.53 -17.83 11.01
CA GLU A 126 -8.78 -17.71 12.26
C GLU A 126 -9.13 -16.40 13.00
N GLU A 127 -8.64 -16.25 14.24
CA GLU A 127 -8.87 -15.05 15.03
C GLU A 127 -8.29 -13.81 14.34
N MET A 128 -9.10 -12.74 14.29
CA MET A 128 -8.75 -11.46 13.69
C MET A 128 -8.64 -10.37 14.75
N ASP A 129 -7.73 -9.43 14.56
CA ASP A 129 -7.72 -8.20 15.35
C ASP A 129 -8.95 -7.31 15.01
N THR A 130 -9.21 -6.30 15.85
CA THR A 130 -10.38 -5.42 15.68
C THR A 130 -10.41 -4.68 14.34
N LYS A 131 -9.25 -4.30 13.83
CA LYS A 131 -9.13 -3.60 12.55
C LYS A 131 -9.31 -4.56 11.38
N GLN A 132 -8.74 -5.76 11.47
CA GLN A 132 -8.91 -6.84 10.48
C GLN A 132 -10.36 -7.26 10.37
N ALA A 133 -11.06 -7.50 11.48
CA ALA A 133 -12.47 -7.87 11.46
C ALA A 133 -13.34 -6.78 10.82
N SER A 134 -13.07 -5.51 11.13
CA SER A 134 -13.77 -4.39 10.49
C SER A 134 -13.48 -4.32 8.99
N LEU A 135 -12.22 -4.48 8.58
CA LEU A 135 -11.82 -4.48 7.18
C LEU A 135 -12.42 -5.67 6.39
N PHE A 136 -12.44 -6.86 7.01
CA PHE A 136 -13.01 -8.09 6.44
C PHE A 136 -14.50 -7.94 6.16
N SER A 137 -15.24 -7.36 7.10
CA SER A 137 -16.66 -7.04 6.95
C SER A 137 -16.88 -5.93 5.90
N PHE A 138 -16.08 -4.86 5.94
CA PHE A 138 -16.15 -3.76 4.98
C PHE A 138 -15.96 -4.22 3.53
N LEU A 139 -14.98 -5.09 3.29
CA LEU A 139 -14.71 -5.67 1.97
C LEU A 139 -15.68 -6.82 1.61
N ASN A 140 -16.65 -7.12 2.48
CA ASN A 140 -17.63 -8.17 2.33
C ASN A 140 -16.98 -9.52 1.94
N MET A 141 -15.92 -9.88 2.68
CA MET A 141 -15.14 -11.09 2.39
C MET A 141 -15.86 -12.38 2.77
N GLU A 142 -16.86 -12.31 3.65
CA GLU A 142 -17.70 -13.42 4.08
C GLU A 142 -18.35 -14.16 2.90
N LYS A 143 -18.70 -13.44 1.83
CA LYS A 143 -19.32 -14.03 0.63
C LYS A 143 -18.40 -14.99 -0.14
N TYR A 144 -17.10 -14.95 0.12
CA TYR A 144 -16.11 -15.82 -0.51
C TYR A 144 -15.75 -17.04 0.36
N LEU A 145 -16.30 -17.14 1.56
CA LEU A 145 -16.10 -18.32 2.41
C LEU A 145 -16.97 -19.49 1.88
N PRO A 146 -16.39 -20.68 1.71
CA PRO A 146 -17.15 -21.86 1.31
C PRO A 146 -18.19 -22.22 2.38
N SER A 147 -19.39 -22.61 1.94
CA SER A 147 -20.51 -23.07 2.78
C SER A 147 -20.26 -24.44 3.40
#